data_AF-A0A948B349-F1
#
_entry.id   AF-A0A948B349-F1
#
_cell.length_a   1.000
_cell.length_b   1.000
_cell.length_c   1.000
_cell.angle_alpha   90.00
_cell.angle_beta   90.00
_cell.angle_gamma   90.00
#
_symmetry.space_group_name_H-M   'P 1'
#
loop_
_entity.id
_entity.type
_entity.pdbx_description
1 polymer ?
#
loop_
_entity_poly.entity_id
_entity_poly.type
_entity_poly.pdbx_seq_one_letter_code
_entity_poly.pdbx_strand_id
1 'polypeptide(L)'
;LVETYREMASDLTDVYLSSVSQKMNEIMKVLTIIATIFIPLTFIAGIYGMNFNPESSPWNMPELNWWLGYPFALGLMVATVVVMLLFFRRKGWLGAAPVTPEPPRPPDPHADRREKVL
;
A
#
# COMPACT_ATOMS: atom_id res chain seq x y z
N LEU A 1 44.03 -10.29 9.39
CA LEU A 1 43.80 -10.57 7.95
C LEU A 1 42.67 -11.59 7.77
N VAL A 2 42.80 -12.84 8.23
CA VAL A 2 41.69 -13.84 8.13
C VAL A 2 40.43 -13.37 8.85
N GLU A 3 40.55 -12.80 10.05
CA GLU A 3 39.41 -12.24 10.80
C GLU A 3 38.71 -11.12 10.01
N THR A 4 39.50 -10.22 9.43
CA THR A 4 39.02 -9.13 8.57
C THR A 4 38.30 -9.64 7.32
N TYR A 5 38.78 -10.74 6.71
CA TYR A 5 38.08 -11.39 5.60
C TYR A 5 36.77 -12.05 6.03
N ARG A 6 36.70 -12.61 7.26
CA ARG A 6 35.46 -13.16 7.82
C ARG A 6 34.44 -12.08 8.14
N GLU A 7 34.87 -10.98 8.74
CA GLU A 7 34.01 -9.80 9.00
C GLU A 7 33.46 -9.24 7.69
N MET A 8 34.31 -8.99 6.68
CA MET A 8 33.83 -8.52 5.36
C MET A 8 32.86 -9.50 4.69
N ALA A 9 33.08 -10.82 4.82
CA ALA A 9 32.17 -11.81 4.27
C ALA A 9 30.81 -11.82 5.00
N SER A 10 30.81 -11.58 6.32
CA SER A 10 29.59 -11.42 7.11
C SER A 10 28.83 -10.15 6.70
N ASP A 11 29.53 -9.01 6.63
CA ASP A 11 28.95 -7.73 6.22
C ASP A 11 28.32 -7.81 4.82
N LEU A 12 28.98 -8.47 3.88
CA LEU A 12 28.43 -8.68 2.53
C LEU A 12 27.15 -9.52 2.55
N THR A 13 27.10 -10.54 3.41
CA THR A 13 25.91 -11.38 3.57
C THR A 13 24.77 -10.58 4.20
N ASP A 14 25.06 -9.76 5.20
CA ASP A 14 24.09 -8.89 5.86
C ASP A 14 23.54 -7.82 4.90
N VAL A 15 24.40 -7.20 4.09
CA VAL A 15 23.99 -6.27 3.03
C VAL A 15 23.15 -6.98 1.96
N TYR A 16 23.51 -8.20 1.57
CA TYR A 16 22.73 -8.99 0.62
C TYR A 16 21.33 -9.30 1.17
N LEU A 17 21.24 -9.77 2.41
CA LEU A 17 19.95 -10.05 3.09
C LEU A 17 19.11 -8.78 3.25
N SER A 18 19.75 -7.65 3.55
CA SER A 18 19.10 -6.34 3.59
C SER A 18 18.54 -5.93 2.22
N SER A 19 19.31 -6.11 1.15
CA SER A 19 18.87 -5.84 -0.23
C SER A 19 17.69 -6.74 -0.63
N VAL A 20 17.74 -8.04 -0.30
CA VAL A 20 16.64 -8.98 -0.55
C VAL A 20 15.38 -8.59 0.22
N SER A 21 15.52 -8.24 1.50
CA SER A 21 14.40 -7.75 2.33
C SER A 21 13.77 -6.48 1.76
N GLN A 22 14.59 -5.56 1.26
CA GLN A 22 14.12 -4.33 0.62
C GLN A 22 13.31 -4.63 -0.65
N LYS A 23 13.80 -5.54 -1.51
CA LYS A 23 13.07 -5.98 -2.70
C LYS A 23 11.76 -6.68 -2.34
N MET A 24 11.76 -7.53 -1.31
CA MET A 24 10.55 -8.19 -0.83
C MET A 24 9.52 -7.17 -0.34
N ASN A 25 9.95 -6.18 0.43
CA ASN A 25 9.08 -5.09 0.88
C ASN A 25 8.48 -4.31 -0.30
N GLU A 26 9.26 -4.06 -1.36
CA GLU A 26 8.78 -3.41 -2.57
C GLU A 26 7.78 -4.27 -3.35
N ILE A 27 8.07 -5.56 -3.54
CA ILE A 27 7.18 -6.51 -4.24
C ILE A 27 5.86 -6.65 -3.48
N MET A 28 5.89 -6.85 -2.16
CA MET A 28 4.70 -6.95 -1.32
C MET A 28 3.87 -5.68 -1.37
N LYS A 29 4.55 -4.52 -1.35
CA LYS A 29 3.94 -3.22 -1.58
C LYS A 29 3.18 -3.23 -2.90
N VAL A 30 3.87 -3.46 -4.02
CA VAL A 30 3.28 -3.41 -5.39
C VAL A 30 2.11 -4.38 -5.53
N LEU A 31 2.25 -5.64 -5.09
CA LEU A 31 1.18 -6.62 -5.13
C LEU A 31 -0.06 -6.15 -4.33
N THR A 32 0.15 -5.57 -3.16
CA THR A 32 -0.94 -5.02 -2.32
C THR A 32 -1.61 -3.83 -2.99
N ILE A 33 -0.86 -2.93 -3.63
CA ILE A 33 -1.42 -1.82 -4.42
C ILE A 33 -2.37 -2.36 -5.49
N ILE A 34 -1.89 -3.32 -6.27
CA ILE A 34 -2.67 -3.91 -7.37
C ILE A 34 -3.91 -4.58 -6.78
N ALA A 35 -3.76 -5.48 -5.80
CA ALA A 35 -4.89 -6.18 -5.20
C ALA A 35 -5.94 -5.23 -4.60
N THR A 36 -5.54 -4.17 -3.88
CA THR A 36 -6.47 -3.22 -3.26
C THR A 36 -7.26 -2.39 -4.27
N ILE A 37 -6.74 -2.21 -5.50
CA ILE A 37 -7.49 -1.61 -6.62
C ILE A 37 -8.42 -2.64 -7.25
N PHE A 38 -7.92 -3.86 -7.48
CA PHE A 38 -8.67 -4.91 -8.17
C PHE A 38 -9.83 -5.48 -7.35
N ILE A 39 -9.73 -5.60 -6.03
CA ILE A 39 -10.80 -6.16 -5.18
C ILE A 39 -12.13 -5.39 -5.31
N PRO A 40 -12.20 -4.08 -5.05
CA PRO A 40 -13.45 -3.34 -5.19
C PRO A 40 -13.89 -3.23 -6.65
N LEU A 41 -12.95 -3.10 -7.59
CA LEU A 41 -13.26 -3.06 -9.02
C LEU A 41 -13.88 -4.38 -9.51
N THR A 42 -13.36 -5.51 -9.05
CA THR A 42 -13.88 -6.86 -9.34
C THR A 42 -15.20 -7.11 -8.63
N PHE A 43 -15.39 -6.60 -7.40
CA PHE A 43 -16.67 -6.68 -6.70
C PHE A 43 -17.78 -5.94 -7.46
N ILE A 44 -17.50 -4.71 -7.92
CA ILE A 44 -18.43 -3.92 -8.74
C ILE A 44 -18.65 -4.65 -10.08
N ALA A 45 -17.59 -5.05 -10.78
CA ALA A 45 -17.70 -5.79 -12.03
C ALA A 45 -18.43 -7.13 -11.87
N GLY A 46 -18.34 -7.79 -10.72
CA GLY A 46 -19.07 -9.00 -10.39
C GLY A 46 -20.56 -8.73 -10.17
N ILE A 47 -20.90 -7.75 -9.32
CA ILE A 47 -22.31 -7.37 -9.08
C ILE A 47 -22.96 -6.89 -10.38
N TYR A 48 -22.30 -6.03 -11.16
CA TYR A 48 -22.85 -5.51 -12.42
C TYR A 48 -22.74 -6.52 -13.58
N GLY A 49 -21.68 -7.32 -13.66
CA GLY A 49 -21.51 -8.37 -14.66
C GLY A 49 -22.44 -9.57 -14.48
N MET A 50 -22.87 -9.86 -13.25
CA MET A 50 -23.90 -10.86 -12.96
C MET A 50 -25.34 -10.33 -13.12
N ASN A 51 -25.54 -9.01 -13.34
CA ASN A 51 -26.87 -8.39 -13.44
C ASN A 51 -27.21 -7.77 -14.81
N PHE A 52 -26.37 -7.92 -15.84
CA PHE A 52 -26.72 -7.49 -17.20
C PHE A 52 -26.82 -8.68 -18.15
N ASN A 53 -27.95 -9.37 -18.07
CA ASN A 53 -28.40 -10.20 -19.18
C ASN A 53 -28.91 -9.25 -20.28
N PRO A 54 -28.40 -9.31 -21.52
CA PRO A 54 -28.95 -8.56 -22.66
C PRO A 54 -30.41 -8.94 -22.99
N GLU A 55 -30.89 -10.08 -22.48
CA GLU A 55 -32.28 -10.57 -22.62
C GLU A 55 -33.21 -10.22 -21.44
N SER A 56 -32.73 -9.62 -20.35
CA SER A 56 -33.56 -9.24 -19.19
C SER A 56 -34.20 -7.85 -19.33
N SER A 57 -34.35 -7.36 -20.56
CA SER A 57 -35.23 -6.24 -20.89
C SER A 57 -36.51 -6.79 -21.53
N PRO A 58 -37.56 -7.00 -20.71
CA PRO A 58 -38.75 -6.18 -20.93
C PRO A 58 -39.42 -5.65 -19.65
N TRP A 59 -39.01 -6.12 -18.47
CA TRP A 59 -39.72 -5.83 -17.21
C TRP A 59 -38.77 -5.41 -16.10
N ASN A 60 -38.35 -4.15 -16.22
CA ASN A 60 -38.32 -3.16 -15.14
C ASN A 60 -38.55 -3.73 -13.72
N MET A 61 -37.49 -3.83 -12.92
CA MET A 61 -37.63 -3.96 -11.47
C MET A 61 -38.03 -2.56 -10.92
N PRO A 62 -39.22 -2.38 -10.32
CA PRO A 62 -39.86 -1.08 -10.14
C PRO A 62 -39.24 -0.16 -9.07
N GLU A 63 -38.18 -0.55 -8.36
CA GLU A 63 -37.61 0.21 -7.24
C GLU A 63 -36.26 0.92 -7.52
N LEU A 64 -35.74 0.90 -8.77
CA LEU A 64 -34.62 1.79 -9.15
C LEU A 64 -34.76 2.34 -10.57
N ASN A 65 -35.69 3.27 -10.69
CA ASN A 65 -36.05 4.04 -11.88
C ASN A 65 -34.95 5.04 -12.29
N TRP A 66 -33.71 4.59 -12.51
CA TRP A 66 -32.64 5.42 -13.05
C TRP A 66 -32.07 4.79 -14.32
N TRP A 67 -32.41 5.38 -15.45
CA TRP A 67 -31.71 5.29 -16.74
C TRP A 67 -30.18 5.45 -16.58
N LEU A 68 -29.74 6.08 -15.50
CA LEU A 68 -28.33 6.27 -15.15
C LEU A 68 -27.68 5.10 -14.37
N GLY A 69 -28.32 3.95 -14.14
CA GLY A 69 -27.71 2.85 -13.38
C GLY A 69 -26.36 2.37 -13.94
N TYR A 70 -26.26 2.25 -15.27
CA TYR A 70 -25.02 1.92 -15.97
C TYR A 70 -23.95 3.03 -15.86
N PRO A 71 -24.23 4.30 -16.20
CA PRO A 71 -23.23 5.37 -16.03
C PRO A 71 -22.91 5.68 -14.57
N PHE A 72 -23.80 5.40 -13.60
CA PHE A 72 -23.51 5.53 -12.17
C PHE A 72 -22.55 4.42 -11.70
N ALA A 73 -22.74 3.18 -12.15
CA ALA A 73 -21.79 2.09 -11.92
C ALA A 73 -20.40 2.40 -12.48
N LEU A 74 -20.38 2.95 -13.69
CA LEU A 74 -19.17 3.37 -14.39
C LEU A 74 -18.50 4.55 -13.67
N GLY A 75 -19.29 5.51 -13.21
CA GLY A 75 -18.85 6.60 -12.34
C GLY A 75 -18.27 6.11 -11.02
N LEU A 76 -18.86 5.06 -10.41
CA LEU A 76 -18.39 4.48 -9.15
C LEU A 76 -17.08 3.69 -9.34
N MET A 77 -16.91 3.00 -10.47
CA MET A 77 -15.62 2.39 -10.85
C MET A 77 -14.53 3.45 -11.04
N VAL A 78 -14.81 4.51 -11.82
CA VAL A 78 -13.86 5.60 -12.05
C VAL A 78 -13.55 6.33 -10.74
N ALA A 79 -14.55 6.61 -9.91
CA ALA A 79 -14.37 7.24 -8.60
C ALA A 79 -13.49 6.39 -7.68
N THR A 80 -13.67 5.06 -7.66
CA THR A 80 -12.85 4.14 -6.87
C THR A 80 -11.39 4.17 -7.32
N VAL A 81 -11.14 4.17 -8.63
CA VAL A 81 -9.79 4.29 -9.20
C VAL A 81 -9.17 5.64 -8.85
N VAL A 82 -9.92 6.74 -8.96
CA VAL A 82 -9.45 8.09 -8.62
C VAL A 82 -9.16 8.23 -7.13
N VAL A 83 -10.04 7.73 -6.25
CA VAL A 83 -9.82 7.73 -4.79
C VAL A 83 -8.56 6.93 -4.44
N MET A 84 -8.35 5.77 -5.06
CA MET A 84 -7.13 4.99 -4.83
C MET A 84 -5.87 5.67 -5.37
N LEU A 85 -5.92 6.25 -6.58
CA LEU A 85 -4.81 7.04 -7.13
C LEU A 85 -4.46 8.24 -6.24
N LEU A 86 -5.46 8.97 -5.76
CA LEU A 86 -5.28 10.08 -4.84
C LEU A 86 -4.74 9.60 -3.50
N PHE A 87 -5.22 8.48 -2.97
CA PHE A 87 -4.70 7.89 -1.73
C PHE A 87 -3.24 7.46 -1.88
N PHE A 88 -2.86 6.82 -2.99
CA PHE A 88 -1.47 6.47 -3.29
C PHE A 88 -0.56 7.69 -3.44
N ARG A 89 -1.05 8.75 -4.11
CA ARG A 89 -0.34 10.04 -4.15
C ARG A 89 -0.15 10.63 -2.76
N ARG A 90 -1.21 10.62 -1.94
CA ARG A 90 -1.21 11.26 -0.62
C ARG A 90 -0.40 10.49 0.42
N LYS A 91 -0.29 9.17 0.26
CA LYS A 91 0.52 8.30 1.12
C LYS A 91 2.02 8.34 0.79
N GLY A 92 2.43 9.14 -0.21
CA GLY A 92 3.83 9.50 -0.44
C GLY A 92 4.74 8.35 -0.83
N TRP A 93 4.20 7.20 -1.26
CA TRP A 93 5.01 6.01 -1.55
C TRP A 93 5.88 6.12 -2.80
N LEU A 94 5.69 7.16 -3.62
CA LEU A 94 6.58 7.53 -4.72
C LEU A 94 7.74 8.46 -4.27
N GLY A 95 7.86 8.79 -2.98
CA GLY A 95 8.89 9.72 -2.50
C GLY A 95 9.11 9.71 -0.98
N ALA A 96 8.89 8.59 -0.30
CA ALA A 96 9.26 8.47 1.10
C ALA A 96 10.79 8.35 1.18
N ALA A 97 11.45 9.49 1.43
CA ALA A 97 12.87 9.56 1.73
C ALA A 97 13.26 8.45 2.72
N PRO A 98 14.42 7.82 2.54
CA PRO A 98 14.89 6.81 3.48
C PRO A 98 14.87 7.44 4.89
N VAL A 99 14.23 6.77 5.84
CA VAL A 99 14.32 7.13 7.25
C VAL A 99 15.79 7.01 7.59
N THR A 100 16.51 8.14 7.59
CA THR A 100 17.88 8.22 8.10
C THR A 100 17.80 7.81 9.56
N PRO A 101 18.51 6.73 9.98
CA PRO A 101 18.65 6.45 11.39
C PRO A 101 19.26 7.70 12.03
N GLU A 102 18.52 8.35 12.93
CA GLU A 102 19.07 9.43 13.72
C GLU A 102 20.26 8.82 14.50
N PRO A 103 21.45 9.44 14.46
CA PRO A 103 22.57 8.93 15.24
C PRO A 103 22.14 8.80 16.70
N PRO A 104 22.64 7.79 17.45
CA PRO A 104 22.28 7.57 18.84
C PRO A 104 22.37 8.89 19.59
N ARG A 105 21.25 9.33 20.18
CA ARG A 105 21.21 10.60 20.91
C ARG A 105 22.30 10.53 21.97
N PRO A 106 23.23 11.50 22.02
CA PRO A 106 24.27 11.50 23.03
C PRO A 106 23.64 11.43 24.42
N PRO A 107 24.29 10.76 25.39
CA PRO A 107 23.77 10.62 26.74
C PRO A 107 23.37 12.00 27.26
N ASP A 108 22.10 12.16 27.65
CA ASP A 108 21.61 13.43 28.19
C ASP A 108 22.37 13.71 29.50
N PRO A 109 23.20 14.78 29.56
CA PRO A 109 23.96 15.14 30.76
C PRO A 109 23.06 15.42 31.98
N HIS A 110 21.77 15.63 31.76
CA HIS A 110 20.78 15.94 32.78
C HIS A 110 19.90 14.75 33.16
N ALA A 111 19.99 13.59 32.49
CA ALA A 111 19.24 12.39 32.85
C ALA A 111 19.63 11.89 34.25
N ASP A 112 20.94 11.85 34.54
CA ASP A 112 21.49 11.46 35.86
C ASP A 112 21.06 12.40 37.00
N ARG A 113 20.72 13.66 36.67
CA ARG A 113 20.27 14.64 37.67
C ARG A 113 18.79 14.46 38.04
N ARG A 114 17.97 13.79 37.22
CA ARG A 114 16.55 13.55 37.54
C ARG A 114 16.34 12.28 38.35
N GLU A 115 17.19 11.27 38.16
CA GLU A 115 17.12 10.00 38.89
C GLU A 115 17.65 10.13 40.33
N LYS A 116 18.54 11.10 40.58
CA LYS A 116 19.13 11.36 41.92
C LYS A 116 18.31 12.29 42.83
N VAL A 117 17.09 12.65 42.43
CA VAL A 117 16.21 13.57 43.19
C VAL A 117 14.91 12.87 43.62
N LEU A 118 14.76 11.57 43.31
CA LEU A 118 13.73 10.67 43.81
C LEU A 118 14.37 9.63 44.75
#